data_AF-A0A382T7N0-F1
#
_entry.id   AF-A0A382T7N0-F1
#
_cell.length_a   1.000
_cell.length_b   1.000
_cell.length_c   1.000
_cell.angle_alpha   90.00
_cell.angle_beta   90.00
_cell.angle_gamma   90.00
#
_symmetry.space_group_name_H-M   'P 1'
#
loop_
_entity.id
_entity.type
_entity.pdbx_description
1 polymer ?
#
loop_
_entity_poly.entity_id
_entity_poly.type
_entity_poly.pdbx_seq_one_letter_code
_entity_poly.pdbx_strand_id
1 'polypeptide(L)'
;MHTKYKIFLLTTFVLFSTCLQAVILNKEEAAKADLATLEDEIELFKSINMGITLSIAHCEGNDSCKLPMEEREVQQLVKTLEYRIDSLAARQSEIDDIIGFNKVLSAYISLRDSYSSYIERIQSIVMQYRNKNDPSQFGEEPDFPVEAAIDEELLDYLNELTLFEDDELKDDEDLGDDKDFPQEE
;
A
#
# COMPACT_ATOMS: atom_id res chain seq x y z
N MET A 1 38.59 38.68 0.89
CA MET A 1 38.96 37.58 1.82
C MET A 1 37.76 37.07 2.66
N HIS A 2 36.71 37.87 2.88
CA HIS A 2 35.55 37.48 3.72
C HIS A 2 34.53 36.51 3.09
N THR A 3 34.39 36.47 1.77
CA THR A 3 33.38 35.62 1.10
C THR A 3 33.72 34.13 1.16
N LYS A 4 35.01 33.78 1.10
CA LYS A 4 35.51 32.40 1.21
C LYS A 4 35.26 31.82 2.61
N TYR A 5 35.41 32.64 3.65
CA TYR A 5 35.10 32.26 5.03
C TYR A 5 33.59 32.06 5.27
N LYS A 6 32.73 32.88 4.65
CA LYS A 6 31.28 32.73 4.74
C LYS A 6 30.80 31.41 4.14
N ILE A 7 31.32 31.03 2.97
CA ILE A 7 30.98 29.76 2.31
C ILE A 7 31.48 28.57 3.14
N PHE A 8 32.71 28.66 3.68
CA PHE A 8 33.28 27.62 4.53
C PHE A 8 32.47 27.41 5.82
N LEU A 9 32.06 28.50 6.48
CA LEU A 9 31.19 28.46 7.67
C LEU A 9 29.82 27.85 7.37
N LEU A 10 29.23 28.19 6.22
CA LEU A 10 27.94 27.65 5.77
C LEU A 10 28.01 26.15 5.51
N THR A 11 29.08 25.66 4.86
CA THR A 11 29.27 24.22 4.63
C THR A 11 29.53 23.46 5.94
N THR A 12 30.27 24.03 6.89
CA THR A 12 30.47 23.39 8.20
C THR A 12 29.20 23.38 9.03
N PHE A 13 28.36 24.43 8.97
CA PHE A 13 27.11 24.47 9.73
C PHE A 13 26.09 23.44 9.22
N VAL A 14 26.03 23.20 7.91
CA VAL A 14 25.19 22.14 7.31
C VAL A 14 25.71 20.75 7.68
N LEU A 15 27.03 20.54 7.75
CA LEU A 15 27.64 19.26 8.11
C LEU A 15 27.50 18.90 9.59
N PHE A 16 27.41 19.89 10.50
CA PHE A 16 27.15 19.63 11.92
C PHE A 16 25.67 19.36 12.22
N SER A 17 24.76 19.71 11.31
CA SER A 17 23.31 19.64 11.57
C SER A 17 22.67 18.28 11.25
N THR A 18 23.45 17.27 10.83
CA THR A 18 22.91 15.98 10.33
C THR A 18 23.28 14.75 11.17
N CYS A 19 23.66 14.93 12.43
CA CYS A 19 23.88 13.81 13.36
C CYS A 19 22.84 13.74 14.50
N LEU A 20 21.57 14.04 14.22
CA LEU A 20 20.51 13.35 14.94
C LEU A 20 20.49 11.93 14.40
N GLN A 21 21.18 11.02 15.09
CA GLN A 21 20.94 9.60 14.91
C GLN A 21 19.51 9.36 15.39
N ALA A 22 18.54 9.41 14.47
CA ALA A 22 17.20 8.92 14.74
C ALA A 22 17.34 7.42 14.99
N VAL A 23 17.20 7.03 16.25
CA VAL A 23 17.33 5.66 16.71
C VAL A 23 15.95 5.20 17.15
N ILE A 24 15.56 4.00 16.72
CA ILE A 24 14.40 3.32 17.30
C ILE A 24 14.75 3.06 18.76
N LEU A 25 13.99 3.67 19.67
CA LEU A 25 14.26 3.61 21.10
C LEU A 25 14.25 2.13 21.55
N ASN A 26 14.98 1.80 22.60
CA ASN A 26 14.75 0.50 23.23
C ASN A 26 13.45 0.52 24.07
N LYS A 27 13.07 -0.62 24.64
CA LYS A 27 11.84 -0.73 25.43
C LYS A 27 11.81 0.19 26.66
N GLU A 28 12.94 0.27 27.37
CA GLU A 28 13.06 1.05 28.60
C GLU A 28 13.11 2.55 28.33
N GLU A 29 13.77 2.95 27.24
CA GLU A 29 13.86 4.32 26.77
C GLU A 29 12.49 4.86 26.37
N ALA A 30 11.73 4.12 25.56
CA ALA A 30 10.40 4.56 25.14
C ALA A 30 9.40 4.64 26.30
N ALA A 31 9.52 3.76 27.30
CA ALA A 31 8.67 3.81 28.49
C ALA A 31 8.86 5.10 29.30
N LYS A 32 10.02 5.74 29.19
CA LYS A 32 10.37 6.99 29.89
C LYS A 32 10.46 8.21 28.98
N ALA A 33 10.35 8.01 27.67
CA ALA A 33 10.45 9.07 26.68
C ALA A 33 9.34 10.12 26.89
N ASP A 34 9.72 11.37 26.62
CA ASP A 34 8.79 12.48 26.50
C ASP A 34 8.08 12.44 25.14
N LEU A 35 7.04 13.25 24.99
CA LEU A 35 6.25 13.27 23.75
C LEU A 35 7.08 13.69 22.54
N ALA A 36 8.03 14.62 22.69
CA ALA A 36 8.89 15.07 21.60
C ALA A 36 9.77 13.93 21.06
N THR A 37 10.41 13.16 21.94
CA THR A 37 11.25 12.03 21.51
C THR A 37 10.41 10.93 20.82
N LEU A 38 9.18 10.73 21.27
CA LEU A 38 8.26 9.78 20.61
C LEU A 38 7.80 10.28 19.24
N GLU A 39 7.58 11.59 19.07
CA GLU A 39 7.29 12.20 17.76
C GLU A 39 8.48 12.03 16.80
N ASP A 40 9.71 12.20 17.27
CA ASP A 40 10.92 11.95 16.46
C ASP A 40 11.03 10.48 16.03
N GLU A 41 10.73 9.53 16.92
CA GLU A 41 10.68 8.09 16.59
C GLU A 41 9.59 7.79 15.56
N ILE A 42 8.43 8.43 15.66
CA ILE A 42 7.34 8.31 14.67
C ILE A 42 7.80 8.76 13.28
N GLU A 43 8.53 9.87 13.16
CA GLU A 43 9.05 10.33 11.88
C GLU A 43 10.03 9.31 11.27
N LEU A 44 10.84 8.65 12.10
CA LEU A 44 11.69 7.54 11.64
C LEU A 44 10.85 6.37 11.11
N PHE A 45 9.81 5.94 11.84
CA PHE A 45 8.91 4.89 11.35
C PHE A 45 8.17 5.30 10.07
N LYS A 46 7.78 6.57 9.90
CA LYS A 46 7.22 7.05 8.63
C LYS A 46 8.21 6.95 7.47
N SER A 47 9.49 7.25 7.71
CA SER A 47 10.54 7.07 6.70
C SER A 47 10.70 5.60 6.31
N ILE A 48 10.71 4.70 7.29
CA ILE A 48 10.73 3.24 7.05
C ILE A 48 9.48 2.81 6.27
N ASN A 49 8.29 3.33 6.62
CA ASN A 49 7.03 3.07 5.94
C ASN A 49 7.07 3.40 4.45
N MET A 50 7.65 4.56 4.12
CA MET A 50 7.87 4.98 2.73
C MET A 50 8.83 4.03 2.01
N GLY A 51 9.93 3.63 2.65
CA GLY A 51 10.88 2.67 2.08
C GLY A 51 10.26 1.30 1.78
N ILE A 52 9.46 0.77 2.71
CA ILE A 52 8.71 -0.48 2.54
C ILE A 52 7.71 -0.36 1.38
N THR A 53 6.93 0.72 1.35
CA THR A 53 5.95 0.99 0.29
C THR A 53 6.61 1.00 -1.09
N LEU A 54 7.73 1.72 -1.24
CA LEU A 54 8.48 1.79 -2.50
C LEU A 54 9.05 0.42 -2.89
N SER A 55 9.54 -0.35 -1.92
CA SER A 55 10.08 -1.69 -2.16
C SER A 55 9.00 -2.66 -2.64
N ILE A 56 7.80 -2.61 -2.03
CA ILE A 56 6.65 -3.39 -2.47
C ILE A 56 6.22 -2.95 -3.87
N ALA A 57 5.99 -1.65 -4.09
CA ALA A 57 5.56 -1.12 -5.38
C ALA A 57 6.54 -1.45 -6.52
N HIS A 58 7.85 -1.51 -6.23
CA HIS A 58 8.85 -1.93 -7.20
C HIS A 58 8.69 -3.39 -7.63
N CYS A 59 8.21 -4.25 -6.74
CA CYS A 59 7.98 -5.67 -7.00
C CYS A 59 6.56 -6.00 -7.49
N GLU A 60 5.63 -5.05 -7.44
CA GLU A 60 4.27 -5.28 -7.95
C GLU A 60 4.28 -5.51 -9.46
N GLY A 61 3.72 -6.64 -9.90
CA GLY A 61 3.66 -7.02 -11.31
C GLY A 61 5.00 -7.51 -11.89
N ASN A 62 6.08 -7.57 -11.10
CA ASN A 62 7.33 -8.17 -11.52
C ASN A 62 7.57 -9.52 -10.81
N ASP A 63 7.27 -10.59 -11.52
CA ASP A 63 7.36 -11.97 -11.04
C ASP A 63 8.77 -12.45 -10.70
N SER A 64 9.80 -11.69 -11.07
CA SER A 64 11.21 -12.00 -10.78
C SER A 64 11.80 -11.13 -9.67
N CYS A 65 10.99 -10.23 -9.09
CA CYS A 65 11.46 -9.28 -8.10
C CYS A 65 11.72 -9.96 -6.76
N LYS A 66 12.91 -9.72 -6.20
CA LYS A 66 13.25 -10.10 -4.84
C LYS A 66 13.16 -8.86 -3.96
N LEU A 67 12.25 -8.89 -3.00
CA LEU A 67 12.16 -7.83 -2.01
C LEU A 67 13.48 -7.72 -1.21
N PRO A 68 13.96 -6.49 -0.94
CA PRO A 68 15.20 -6.27 -0.18
C PRO A 68 15.05 -6.52 1.32
N MET A 69 13.84 -6.84 1.78
CA MET A 69 13.48 -7.03 3.19
C MET A 69 12.76 -8.38 3.38
N GLU A 70 12.93 -8.97 4.56
CA GLU A 70 12.22 -10.17 4.95
C GLU A 70 10.90 -9.85 5.67
N GLU A 71 9.91 -10.74 5.52
CA GLU A 71 8.64 -10.64 6.26
C GLU A 71 8.87 -10.54 7.79
N ARG A 72 9.87 -11.27 8.31
CA ARG A 72 10.23 -11.27 9.73
C ARG A 72 10.70 -9.90 10.23
N GLU A 73 11.36 -9.11 9.38
CA GLU A 73 11.80 -7.76 9.74
C GLU A 73 10.59 -6.84 9.93
N VAL A 74 9.61 -6.92 9.01
CA VAL A 74 8.35 -6.16 9.13
C VAL A 74 7.54 -6.61 10.35
N GLN A 75 7.50 -7.91 10.64
CA GLN A 75 6.88 -8.44 11.86
C GLN A 75 7.55 -7.91 13.15
N GLN A 76 8.88 -7.72 13.15
CA GLN A 76 9.57 -7.12 14.29
C GLN A 76 9.21 -5.64 14.47
N LEU A 77 9.02 -4.91 13.37
CA LEU A 77 8.54 -3.54 13.42
C LEU A 77 7.12 -3.46 14.01
N VAL A 78 6.20 -4.32 13.57
CA VAL A 78 4.83 -4.41 14.14
C VAL A 78 4.88 -4.66 15.65
N LYS A 79 5.64 -5.66 16.10
CA LYS A 79 5.80 -5.97 17.54
C LYS A 79 6.38 -4.81 18.34
N THR A 80 7.27 -4.03 17.74
CA THR A 80 7.84 -2.84 18.37
C THR A 80 6.76 -1.79 18.57
N LEU A 81 5.94 -1.53 17.55
CA LEU A 81 4.83 -0.59 17.60
C LEU A 81 3.74 -1.03 18.58
N GLU A 82 3.40 -2.31 18.63
CA GLU A 82 2.47 -2.87 19.63
C GLU A 82 2.96 -2.59 21.05
N TYR A 83 4.24 -2.85 21.33
CA TYR A 83 4.83 -2.53 22.62
C TYR A 83 4.76 -1.03 22.94
N ARG A 84 4.96 -0.15 21.95
CA ARG A 84 4.79 1.31 22.14
C ARG A 84 3.37 1.66 22.53
N ILE A 85 2.39 1.13 21.81
CA ILE A 85 0.97 1.36 22.05
C ILE A 85 0.59 0.90 23.46
N ASP A 86 0.99 -0.31 23.86
CA ASP A 86 0.71 -0.85 25.19
C ASP A 86 1.37 -0.02 26.30
N SER A 87 2.63 0.36 26.10
CA SER A 87 3.35 1.20 27.06
C SER A 87 2.75 2.59 27.20
N LEU A 88 2.26 3.18 26.11
CA LEU A 88 1.59 4.48 26.15
C LEU A 88 0.23 4.38 26.79
N ALA A 89 -0.57 3.37 26.43
CA ALA A 89 -1.88 3.12 27.03
C ALA A 89 -1.78 2.97 28.57
N ALA A 90 -0.75 2.28 29.07
CA ALA A 90 -0.50 2.14 30.50
C ALA A 90 -0.17 3.45 31.22
N ARG A 91 0.42 4.42 30.51
CA ARG A 91 0.81 5.74 31.04
C ARG A 91 -0.28 6.80 30.93
N GLN A 92 -1.44 6.49 30.35
CA GLN A 92 -2.47 7.48 30.02
C GLN A 92 -2.93 8.34 31.23
N SER A 93 -2.90 7.80 32.44
CA SER A 93 -3.29 8.52 33.68
C SER A 93 -2.23 9.52 34.18
N GLU A 94 -1.01 9.48 33.66
CA GLU A 94 0.13 10.30 34.09
C GLU A 94 0.41 11.46 33.12
N ILE A 95 -0.45 11.64 32.11
CA ILE A 95 -0.25 12.58 31.00
C ILE A 95 -0.96 13.90 31.27
N ASP A 96 -0.20 14.99 31.26
CA ASP A 96 -0.75 16.36 31.31
C ASP A 96 -1.25 16.85 29.93
N ASP A 97 -0.52 16.55 28.85
CA ASP A 97 -0.91 16.90 27.47
C ASP A 97 -1.63 15.74 26.77
N ILE A 98 -2.94 15.64 27.02
CA ILE A 98 -3.81 14.60 26.47
C ILE A 98 -3.89 14.69 24.93
N ILE A 99 -3.81 15.89 24.35
CA ILE A 99 -3.95 16.10 22.90
C ILE A 99 -2.71 15.58 22.19
N GLY A 100 -1.52 16.03 22.63
CA GLY A 100 -0.25 15.56 22.09
C GLY A 100 -0.09 14.05 22.26
N PHE A 101 -0.45 13.51 23.42
CA PHE A 101 -0.44 12.07 23.65
C PHE A 101 -1.35 11.29 22.70
N ASN A 102 -2.61 11.72 22.50
CA ASN A 102 -3.52 11.02 21.60
C ASN A 102 -3.04 11.06 20.14
N LYS A 103 -2.38 12.16 19.73
CA LYS A 103 -1.74 12.29 18.42
C LYS A 103 -0.62 11.25 18.25
N VAL A 104 0.28 11.14 19.23
CA VAL A 104 1.38 10.16 19.24
C VAL A 104 0.83 8.74 19.21
N LEU A 105 -0.13 8.42 20.08
CA LEU A 105 -0.75 7.09 20.15
C LEU A 105 -1.42 6.70 18.83
N SER A 106 -2.18 7.62 18.24
CA SER A 106 -2.88 7.39 16.96
C SER A 106 -1.89 7.21 15.80
N ALA A 107 -0.76 7.92 15.81
CA ALA A 107 0.30 7.74 14.82
C ALA A 107 0.94 6.35 14.91
N TYR A 108 1.25 5.86 16.11
CA TYR A 108 1.75 4.49 16.29
C TYR A 108 0.75 3.43 15.85
N ILE A 109 -0.53 3.61 16.16
CA ILE A 109 -1.60 2.70 15.71
C ILE A 109 -1.67 2.66 14.17
N SER A 110 -1.67 3.83 13.53
CA SER A 110 -1.71 3.92 12.07
C SER A 110 -0.49 3.26 11.39
N LEU A 111 0.70 3.44 11.97
CA LEU A 111 1.92 2.79 11.48
C LEU A 111 1.86 1.27 11.65
N ARG A 112 1.36 0.79 12.80
CA ARG A 112 1.19 -0.65 13.06
C ARG A 112 0.28 -1.26 12.00
N ASP A 113 -0.85 -0.62 11.74
CA ASP A 113 -1.84 -1.12 10.78
C ASP A 113 -1.26 -1.14 9.35
N SER A 114 -0.49 -0.11 8.98
CA SER A 114 0.21 -0.05 7.69
C SER A 114 1.22 -1.21 7.54
N TYR A 115 2.04 -1.44 8.57
CA TYR A 115 3.03 -2.53 8.55
C TYR A 115 2.40 -3.91 8.55
N SER A 116 1.30 -4.10 9.29
CA SER A 116 0.53 -5.35 9.26
C SER A 116 0.00 -5.64 7.85
N SER A 117 -0.52 -4.63 7.14
CA SER A 117 -0.94 -4.79 5.74
C SER A 117 0.23 -5.16 4.80
N TYR A 118 1.43 -4.63 5.05
CA TYR A 118 2.60 -4.99 4.26
C TYR A 118 3.01 -6.46 4.41
N ILE A 119 2.82 -7.06 5.59
CA ILE A 119 3.11 -8.50 5.79
C ILE A 119 2.30 -9.34 4.80
N GLU A 120 1.01 -9.06 4.65
CA GLU A 120 0.14 -9.78 3.71
C GLU A 120 0.58 -9.58 2.25
N ARG A 121 0.97 -8.36 1.88
CA ARG A 121 1.46 -8.05 0.52
C ARG A 121 2.79 -8.74 0.22
N ILE A 122 3.71 -8.78 1.18
CA ILE A 122 4.98 -9.50 1.05
C ILE A 122 4.74 -10.99 0.84
N GLN A 123 3.84 -11.60 1.63
CA GLN A 123 3.48 -13.01 1.47
C GLN A 123 2.90 -13.29 0.08
N SER A 124 2.01 -12.43 -0.41
CA SER A 124 1.43 -12.54 -1.76
C SER A 124 2.51 -12.54 -2.85
N ILE A 125 3.45 -11.58 -2.80
CA ILE A 125 4.56 -11.47 -3.75
C ILE A 125 5.44 -12.74 -3.70
N VAL A 126 5.77 -13.22 -2.50
CA VAL A 126 6.59 -14.42 -2.31
C VAL A 126 5.89 -15.68 -2.84
N MET A 127 4.58 -15.81 -2.63
CA MET A 127 3.80 -16.94 -3.15
C MET A 127 3.72 -16.92 -4.68
N GLN A 128 3.49 -15.75 -5.29
CA GLN A 128 3.48 -15.60 -6.75
C GLN A 128 4.82 -16.01 -7.37
N TYR A 129 5.93 -15.59 -6.77
CA TYR A 129 7.27 -16.01 -7.18
C TYR A 129 7.45 -17.54 -7.07
N ARG A 130 7.00 -18.15 -5.97
CA ARG A 130 7.15 -19.59 -5.74
C ARG A 130 6.33 -20.43 -6.73
N ASN A 131 5.09 -20.03 -7.01
CA ASN A 131 4.19 -20.78 -7.90
C ASN A 131 4.69 -20.80 -9.35
N LYS A 132 5.25 -19.70 -9.86
CA LYS A 132 5.79 -19.63 -11.23
C LYS A 132 7.13 -20.35 -11.40
N ASN A 133 7.94 -20.40 -10.35
CA ASN A 133 9.23 -21.08 -10.36
C ASN A 133 9.14 -22.55 -9.89
N ASP A 134 7.92 -23.06 -9.66
CA ASP A 134 7.70 -24.48 -9.44
C ASP A 134 7.68 -25.21 -10.79
N PRO A 135 8.71 -26.02 -11.12
CA PRO A 135 8.73 -26.80 -12.35
C PRO A 135 7.59 -27.82 -12.45
N SER A 136 6.83 -28.06 -11.38
CA SER A 136 5.62 -28.88 -11.41
C SER A 136 4.48 -28.27 -12.24
N GLN A 137 4.46 -26.95 -12.48
CA GLN A 137 3.48 -26.30 -13.37
C GLN A 137 3.77 -26.49 -14.87
N PHE A 138 4.93 -27.04 -15.23
CA PHE A 138 5.24 -27.49 -16.59
C PHE A 138 5.08 -29.01 -16.77
N GLY A 139 4.50 -29.69 -15.77
CA GLY A 139 4.20 -31.12 -15.82
C GLY A 139 2.83 -31.37 -16.44
N GLU A 140 2.85 -31.87 -17.68
CA GLU A 140 1.75 -32.48 -18.45
C GLU A 140 0.48 -31.61 -18.58
N GLU A 141 0.22 -31.12 -19.80
CA GLU A 141 -1.14 -30.77 -20.22
C GLU A 141 -2.06 -31.90 -19.73
N PRO A 142 -3.07 -31.62 -18.88
CA PRO A 142 -4.12 -32.59 -18.68
C PRO A 142 -4.76 -32.77 -20.06
N ASP A 143 -4.59 -33.96 -20.62
CA ASP A 143 -5.32 -34.45 -21.78
C ASP A 143 -6.79 -34.45 -21.38
N PHE A 144 -7.43 -33.28 -21.49
CA PHE A 144 -8.84 -33.09 -21.21
C PHE A 144 -9.55 -33.96 -22.25
N PRO A 145 -10.26 -35.02 -21.86
CA PRO A 145 -11.11 -35.71 -22.81
C PRO A 145 -12.19 -34.72 -23.21
N VAL A 146 -12.09 -34.19 -24.44
CA VAL A 146 -13.13 -33.39 -25.08
C VAL A 146 -14.26 -34.34 -25.47
N GLU A 147 -14.96 -34.84 -24.47
CA GLU A 147 -16.28 -35.41 -24.62
C GLU A 147 -17.24 -34.35 -24.09
N ALA A 148 -17.59 -33.43 -25.00
CA ALA A 148 -18.60 -32.44 -24.78
C ALA A 148 -19.91 -33.13 -24.40
N ALA A 149 -20.22 -33.16 -23.10
CA ALA A 149 -21.60 -33.29 -22.64
C ALA A 149 -22.30 -31.99 -23.05
N ILE A 150 -22.77 -31.95 -24.28
CA ILE A 150 -23.67 -30.90 -24.74
C ILE A 150 -24.95 -31.12 -23.94
N ASP A 151 -25.20 -30.23 -23.00
CA ASP A 151 -26.43 -30.19 -22.22
C ASP A 151 -27.57 -29.74 -23.15
N GLU A 152 -28.52 -30.64 -23.42
CA GLU A 152 -29.68 -30.36 -24.28
C GLU A 152 -30.49 -29.16 -23.79
N GLU A 153 -30.46 -28.88 -22.48
CA GLU A 153 -31.14 -27.71 -21.89
C GLU A 153 -30.51 -26.39 -22.36
N LEU A 154 -29.19 -26.38 -22.56
CA LEU A 154 -28.43 -25.21 -23.03
C LEU A 154 -28.65 -24.93 -24.52
N LEU A 155 -28.87 -25.99 -25.32
CA LEU A 155 -29.26 -25.85 -26.73
C LEU A 155 -30.66 -25.27 -26.89
N ASP A 156 -31.60 -25.67 -26.04
CA ASP A 156 -32.99 -25.17 -26.09
C ASP A 156 -33.03 -23.68 -25.71
N TYR A 157 -32.24 -23.27 -24.71
CA TYR A 157 -32.11 -21.87 -24.31
C TYR A 157 -31.48 -20.97 -25.40
N LEU A 158 -30.46 -21.48 -26.10
CA LEU A 158 -29.85 -20.79 -27.25
C LEU A 158 -30.84 -20.63 -28.41
N ASN A 159 -31.67 -21.65 -28.66
CA ASN A 159 -32.69 -21.59 -29.69
C ASN A 159 -33.82 -20.59 -29.33
N GLU A 160 -34.18 -20.49 -28.05
CA GLU A 160 -35.14 -19.49 -27.56
C GLU A 160 -34.60 -18.06 -27.71
N LEU A 161 -33.31 -17.82 -27.44
CA LEU A 161 -32.67 -16.50 -27.60
C LEU A 161 -32.60 -16.04 -29.07
N THR A 162 -32.42 -16.97 -30.02
CA THR A 162 -32.42 -16.63 -31.46
C THR A 162 -33.81 -16.24 -32.00
N LEU A 163 -34.88 -16.46 -31.23
CA LEU A 163 -36.25 -16.12 -31.64
C LEU A 163 -36.61 -14.65 -31.34
N PHE A 164 -35.76 -13.91 -30.63
CA PHE A 164 -35.99 -12.51 -30.23
C PHE A 164 -35.21 -11.48 -31.06
N GLU A 165 -34.43 -11.91 -32.06
CA GLU A 165 -33.49 -11.03 -32.78
C GLU A 165 -34.01 -10.58 -34.17
N ASP A 166 -35.31 -10.37 -34.33
CA ASP A 166 -35.89 -9.95 -35.64
C ASP A 166 -37.06 -8.95 -35.54
N ASP A 167 -37.12 -8.13 -34.49
CA ASP A 167 -37.91 -6.88 -34.53
C ASP A 167 -36.98 -5.73 -34.94
N GLU A 168 -36.83 -5.60 -36.25
CA GLU A 168 -36.17 -4.52 -36.99
C GLU A 168 -36.67 -3.14 -36.48
N LEU A 169 -35.85 -2.47 -35.65
CA LEU A 169 -36.07 -1.09 -35.24
C LEU A 169 -36.08 -0.21 -36.49
N LYS A 170 -37.22 0.41 -36.78
CA LYS A 170 -37.36 1.36 -37.90
C LYS A 170 -36.51 2.60 -37.62
N ASP A 171 -35.49 2.81 -38.45
CA ASP A 171 -34.68 4.03 -38.49
C ASP A 171 -35.57 5.26 -38.74
N ASP A 172 -35.69 6.13 -37.73
CA ASP A 172 -36.23 7.48 -37.82
C ASP A 172 -35.11 8.50 -38.08
N GLU A 173 -34.47 8.38 -39.24
CA GLU A 173 -33.75 9.49 -39.87
C GLU A 173 -34.57 10.04 -41.05
N ASP A 174 -35.44 11.01 -40.76
CA ASP A 174 -35.90 11.96 -41.77
C ASP A 174 -35.50 13.39 -41.35
N LEU A 175 -34.36 13.79 -41.91
CA LEU A 175 -33.77 15.12 -41.79
C LEU A 175 -34.66 16.15 -42.50
N GLY A 176 -35.54 16.78 -41.73
CA GLY A 176 -36.25 18.00 -42.12
C GLY A 176 -35.37 19.24 -41.90
N ASP A 177 -34.91 19.80 -43.00
CA ASP A 177 -34.18 21.06 -43.12
C ASP A 177 -34.99 22.26 -42.56
N ASP A 178 -34.25 23.32 -42.21
CA ASP A 178 -34.67 24.71 -41.98
C ASP A 178 -35.17 25.20 -40.59
N LYS A 179 -34.28 26.03 -40.02
CA LYS A 179 -34.53 27.36 -39.40
C LYS A 179 -35.37 27.42 -38.11
N ASP A 180 -34.74 27.79 -37.00
CA ASP A 180 -34.64 29.18 -36.50
C ASP A 180 -34.24 29.13 -35.01
N PHE A 181 -33.03 29.59 -34.66
CA PHE A 181 -32.65 29.78 -33.26
C PHE A 181 -33.16 31.16 -32.81
N PRO A 182 -34.00 31.28 -31.77
CA PRO A 182 -34.16 32.56 -31.11
C PRO A 182 -32.92 32.82 -30.24
N GLN A 183 -32.27 33.94 -30.51
CA GLN A 183 -31.20 34.52 -29.71
C GLN A 183 -31.66 34.84 -28.28
N GLU A 184 -30.68 34.82 -27.38
CA GLU A 184 -30.73 35.23 -25.99
C GLU A 184 -31.44 36.59 -25.76
N GLU A 185 -32.32 36.62 -24.75
CA GLU A 185 -32.34 37.63 -23.67
C GLU A 185 -32.74 36.94 -22.35
#